data_AF-A0A6N3BQE9-F1
#
_entry.id   AF-A0A6N3BQE9-F1
#
_cell.length_a   1.000
_cell.length_b   1.000
_cell.length_c   1.000
_cell.angle_alpha   90.00
_cell.angle_beta   90.00
_cell.angle_gamma   90.00
#
_symmetry.space_group_name_H-M   'P 1'
#
loop_
_entity.id
_entity.type
_entity.pdbx_description
1 polymer ?
#
loop_
_entity_poly.entity_id
_entity_poly.type
_entity_poly.pdbx_seq_one_letter_code
_entity_poly.pdbx_strand_id
1 'polypeptide(L)'
;MLKNIEKNISIESNRFIEKAVKAYIKTYYKENNIEGFSPNRIIEDKSKTLKYIRKKRREHNGNLISIEANIKALENTYSELNIGRDERITLIKNSKEFVLEEHKSIEDIESAMEESKRIIEMEKEKYKELRNKLNTFNELSMEEENLVYLLFNYIKREFFRERKYILRILNDDNLNEFDLILAFEYISIITKKMLLVEEGLLGG
;
A
#
# COMPACT_ATOMS: atom_id res chain seq x y z
N MET A 1 33.22 -12.69 30.27
CA MET A 1 32.02 -11.96 29.81
C MET A 1 32.30 -11.17 28.54
N LEU A 2 33.38 -10.37 28.51
CA LEU A 2 33.90 -9.66 27.32
C LEU A 2 33.91 -10.48 26.02
N LYS A 3 34.51 -11.68 26.00
CA LYS A 3 34.55 -12.55 24.79
C LYS A 3 33.17 -12.92 24.23
N ASN A 4 32.11 -12.97 25.05
CA ASN A 4 30.75 -13.23 24.58
C ASN A 4 30.08 -11.95 24.07
N ILE A 5 30.42 -10.79 24.65
CA ILE A 5 29.95 -9.49 24.22
C ILE A 5 30.64 -9.12 22.90
N GLU A 6 31.97 -9.19 22.80
CA GLU A 6 32.73 -8.99 21.55
C GLU A 6 32.30 -9.95 20.43
N LYS A 7 32.03 -11.24 20.72
CA LYS A 7 31.45 -12.16 19.72
C LYS A 7 30.06 -11.73 19.22
N ASN A 8 29.27 -11.08 20.07
CA ASN A 8 27.92 -10.63 19.74
C ASN A 8 27.91 -9.22 19.14
N ILE A 9 28.91 -8.39 19.45
CA ILE A 9 29.19 -7.06 18.88
C ILE A 9 30.21 -7.21 17.74
N SER A 10 30.16 -8.30 16.97
CA SER A 10 30.54 -8.14 15.57
C SER A 10 29.59 -7.08 15.02
N ILE A 11 30.16 -5.98 14.52
CA ILE A 11 29.49 -4.84 13.87
C ILE A 11 28.51 -5.32 12.76
N GLU A 12 28.63 -6.57 12.31
CA GLU A 12 27.76 -7.24 11.36
C GLU A 12 26.50 -7.89 11.95
N SER A 13 26.35 -8.07 13.27
CA SER A 13 25.35 -8.96 13.89
C SER A 13 23.93 -8.66 13.40
N ASN A 14 23.50 -9.37 12.35
CA ASN A 14 22.13 -9.52 11.91
C ASN A 14 21.49 -10.66 12.69
N ARG A 15 21.98 -10.97 13.90
CA ARG A 15 21.68 -12.19 14.62
C ARG A 15 20.19 -12.36 14.91
N PHE A 16 19.52 -11.32 15.42
CA PHE A 16 18.06 -11.41 15.61
C PHE A 16 17.32 -11.59 14.28
N ILE A 17 17.78 -10.92 13.21
CA ILE A 17 17.19 -11.01 11.88
C ILE A 17 17.36 -12.43 11.32
N GLU A 18 18.58 -12.98 11.34
CA GLU A 18 18.89 -14.34 10.93
C GLU A 18 18.07 -15.37 11.69
N LYS A 19 18.03 -15.24 13.02
CA LYS A 19 17.31 -16.16 13.88
C LYS A 19 15.81 -16.11 13.60
N ALA A 20 15.27 -14.91 13.43
CA ALA A 20 13.87 -14.71 13.07
C ALA A 20 13.54 -15.29 11.69
N VAL A 21 14.36 -15.00 10.68
CA VAL A 21 14.14 -15.46 9.31
C VAL A 21 14.25 -16.98 9.22
N LYS A 22 15.24 -17.60 9.89
CA LYS A 22 15.34 -19.07 9.99
C LYS A 22 14.10 -19.68 10.64
N ALA A 23 13.63 -19.08 11.74
CA ALA A 23 12.44 -19.56 12.44
C ALA A 23 11.17 -19.41 11.57
N TYR A 24 11.01 -18.27 10.88
CA TYR A 24 9.94 -18.03 9.93
C TYR A 24 9.94 -19.10 8.83
N ILE A 25 11.08 -19.38 8.21
CA ILE A 25 11.12 -20.35 7.10
C ILE A 25 10.82 -21.76 7.57
N LYS A 26 11.43 -22.17 8.68
CA LYS A 26 11.19 -23.49 9.26
C LYS A 26 9.71 -23.71 9.55
N THR A 27 9.01 -22.68 10.04
CA THR A 27 7.57 -22.75 10.31
C THR A 27 6.75 -22.80 9.03
N TYR A 28 7.04 -21.95 8.04
CA TYR A 28 6.14 -21.71 6.90
C TYR A 28 6.45 -22.54 5.65
N TYR A 29 7.73 -22.75 5.34
CA TYR A 29 8.14 -23.54 4.18
C TYR A 29 8.49 -24.99 4.55
N LYS A 30 8.54 -25.32 5.86
CA LYS A 30 8.93 -26.65 6.38
C LYS A 30 10.32 -27.12 5.90
N GLU A 31 11.15 -26.20 5.43
CA GLU A 31 12.50 -26.48 4.96
C GLU A 31 13.49 -26.38 6.12
N ASN A 32 14.27 -27.46 6.32
CA ASN A 32 15.30 -27.53 7.35
C ASN A 32 16.73 -27.33 6.79
N ASN A 33 16.91 -27.41 5.46
CA ASN A 33 18.18 -27.20 4.77
C ASN A 33 17.95 -26.31 3.55
N ILE A 34 18.38 -25.05 3.66
CA ILE A 34 18.32 -24.09 2.57
C ILE A 34 19.77 -23.83 2.16
N GLU A 35 20.27 -24.58 1.19
CA GLU A 35 21.53 -24.23 0.54
C GLU A 35 21.41 -22.82 -0.06
N GLY A 36 22.38 -21.94 0.19
CA GLY A 36 22.34 -20.54 -0.26
C GLY A 36 21.42 -19.61 0.56
N PHE A 37 21.07 -20.00 1.79
CA PHE A 37 20.27 -19.19 2.72
C PHE A 37 20.87 -17.79 2.96
N SER A 38 20.14 -16.76 2.54
CA SER A 38 20.44 -15.37 2.85
C SER A 38 19.20 -14.69 3.45
N PRO A 39 19.21 -14.32 4.74
CA PRO A 39 18.12 -13.55 5.35
C PRO A 39 17.81 -12.27 4.59
N ASN A 40 18.86 -11.62 4.08
CA ASN A 40 18.75 -10.38 3.32
C ASN A 40 17.96 -10.59 2.03
N ARG A 41 18.21 -11.70 1.32
CA ARG A 41 17.48 -12.02 0.08
C ARG A 41 15.98 -12.20 0.34
N ILE A 42 15.62 -12.86 1.43
CA ILE A 42 14.21 -13.09 1.78
C ILE A 42 13.50 -11.79 2.15
N ILE A 43 14.18 -10.94 2.94
CA ILE A 43 13.66 -9.62 3.28
C ILE A 43 13.50 -8.76 2.03
N GLU A 44 14.48 -8.80 1.11
CA GLU A 44 14.43 -8.09 -0.16
C GLU A 44 13.28 -8.57 -1.04
N ASP A 45 13.12 -9.88 -1.22
CA ASP A 45 12.04 -10.48 -2.03
C ASP A 45 10.67 -10.10 -1.45
N LYS A 46 10.49 -10.22 -0.13
CA LYS A 46 9.26 -9.83 0.56
C LYS A 46 8.99 -8.32 0.49
N SER A 47 10.02 -7.48 0.57
CA SER A 47 9.92 -6.03 0.34
C SER A 47 9.44 -5.71 -1.07
N LYS A 48 10.01 -6.36 -2.09
CA LYS A 48 9.61 -6.19 -3.49
C LYS A 48 8.15 -6.58 -3.71
N THR A 49 7.71 -7.70 -3.15
CA THR A 49 6.31 -8.15 -3.18
C THR A 49 5.38 -7.08 -2.60
N LEU A 50 5.64 -6.59 -1.39
CA LEU A 50 4.76 -5.60 -0.77
C LEU A 50 4.76 -4.27 -1.54
N LYS A 51 5.93 -3.82 -2.03
CA LYS A 51 6.02 -2.62 -2.87
C LYS A 51 5.20 -2.75 -4.15
N TYR A 52 5.24 -3.92 -4.80
CA TYR A 52 4.43 -4.21 -5.98
C TYR A 52 2.93 -4.14 -5.65
N ILE A 53 2.50 -4.81 -4.58
CA ILE A 53 1.09 -4.82 -4.15
C ILE A 53 0.58 -3.40 -3.89
N ARG A 54 1.33 -2.62 -3.12
CA ARG A 54 0.99 -1.22 -2.82
C ARG A 54 0.94 -0.35 -4.07
N LYS A 55 1.89 -0.52 -4.99
CA LYS A 55 1.92 0.20 -6.27
C LYS A 55 0.65 -0.10 -7.08
N LYS A 56 0.27 -1.38 -7.21
CA LYS A 56 -0.92 -1.78 -7.96
C LYS A 56 -2.22 -1.27 -7.34
N ARG A 57 -2.35 -1.30 -6.01
CA ARG A 57 -3.51 -0.68 -5.33
C ARG A 57 -3.61 0.82 -5.59
N ARG A 58 -2.49 1.55 -5.53
CA ARG A 58 -2.47 2.99 -5.83
C ARG A 58 -2.89 3.27 -7.28
N GLU A 59 -2.39 2.48 -8.23
CA GLU A 59 -2.74 2.58 -9.65
C GLU A 59 -4.25 2.37 -9.86
N HIS A 60 -4.82 1.28 -9.32
CA HIS A 60 -6.25 1.01 -9.42
C HIS A 60 -7.11 2.09 -8.75
N ASN A 61 -6.74 2.52 -7.55
CA ASN A 61 -7.48 3.59 -6.85
C ASN A 61 -7.40 4.92 -7.59
N GLY A 62 -6.24 5.28 -8.14
CA GLY A 62 -6.09 6.49 -8.95
C GLY A 62 -6.97 6.47 -10.20
N ASN A 63 -7.03 5.34 -10.89
CA ASN A 63 -7.90 5.16 -12.04
C ASN A 63 -9.39 5.22 -11.66
N LEU A 64 -9.80 4.65 -10.52
CA LEU A 64 -11.19 4.75 -10.02
C LEU A 64 -11.58 6.21 -9.74
N ILE A 65 -10.71 6.97 -9.07
CA ILE A 65 -10.91 8.40 -8.79
C ILE A 65 -11.06 9.19 -10.10
N SER A 66 -10.24 8.88 -11.11
CA SER A 66 -10.34 9.55 -12.41
C SER A 66 -11.67 9.28 -13.10
N ILE A 67 -12.17 8.04 -13.04
CA ILE A 67 -13.47 7.67 -13.63
C ILE A 67 -14.61 8.36 -12.88
N GLU A 68 -14.56 8.39 -11.53
CA GLU A 68 -15.55 9.11 -10.71
C GLU A 68 -15.59 10.60 -11.05
N ALA A 69 -14.42 11.22 -11.25
CA ALA A 69 -14.35 12.62 -11.67
C ALA A 69 -14.96 12.85 -13.06
N ASN A 70 -14.70 11.95 -14.01
CA ASN A 70 -15.28 12.01 -15.35
C ASN A 70 -16.80 11.88 -15.32
N ILE A 71 -17.33 10.90 -14.58
CA ILE A 71 -18.78 10.73 -14.41
C ILE A 71 -19.40 11.99 -13.83
N LYS A 72 -18.81 12.56 -12.78
CA LYS A 72 -19.31 13.78 -12.16
C LYS A 72 -19.30 14.98 -13.11
N ALA A 73 -18.25 15.11 -13.92
CA ALA A 73 -18.18 16.16 -14.94
C ALA A 73 -19.29 16.01 -15.99
N LEU A 74 -19.52 14.79 -16.48
CA LEU A 74 -20.58 14.50 -17.44
C LEU A 74 -21.98 14.69 -16.85
N GLU A 75 -22.20 14.33 -15.58
CA GLU A 75 -23.47 14.56 -14.88
C GLU A 75 -23.75 16.06 -14.71
N ASN A 76 -22.73 16.88 -14.45
CA ASN A 76 -22.86 18.33 -14.42
C ASN A 76 -23.21 18.89 -15.81
N THR A 77 -22.48 18.48 -16.86
CA THR A 77 -22.76 18.88 -18.24
C THR A 77 -24.19 18.50 -18.64
N TYR A 78 -24.64 17.30 -18.27
CA TYR A 78 -26.00 16.86 -18.52
C TYR A 78 -27.05 17.77 -17.84
N SER A 79 -26.81 18.17 -16.60
CA SER A 79 -27.68 19.11 -15.88
C SER A 79 -27.73 20.48 -16.55
N GLU A 80 -26.59 21.01 -17.00
CA GLU A 80 -26.51 22.29 -17.71
C GLU A 80 -27.27 22.24 -19.04
N LEU A 81 -27.10 21.16 -19.81
CA LEU A 81 -27.86 20.93 -21.04
C LEU A 81 -29.36 20.83 -20.77
N ASN A 82 -29.78 20.16 -19.69
CA ASN A 82 -31.19 20.06 -19.32
C ASN A 82 -31.81 21.44 -19.00
N ILE A 83 -31.08 22.29 -18.28
CA ILE A 83 -31.51 23.68 -18.01
C ILE A 83 -31.64 24.46 -19.33
N GLY A 84 -30.62 24.40 -20.20
CA GLY A 84 -30.66 25.09 -21.49
C GLY A 84 -31.79 24.61 -22.42
N ARG A 85 -32.14 23.31 -22.36
CA ARG A 85 -33.31 22.76 -23.06
C ARG A 85 -34.61 23.37 -22.53
N ASP A 86 -34.79 23.39 -21.21
CA ASP A 86 -36.01 23.89 -20.59
C ASP A 86 -36.22 25.40 -20.83
N GLU A 87 -35.13 26.18 -20.83
CA GLU A 87 -35.13 27.60 -21.22
C GLU A 87 -35.61 27.80 -22.66
N ARG A 88 -35.07 27.03 -23.62
CA ARG A 88 -35.45 27.11 -25.05
C ARG A 88 -36.89 26.68 -25.29
N ILE A 89 -37.35 25.60 -24.64
CA ILE A 89 -38.76 25.19 -24.68
C ILE A 89 -39.67 26.31 -24.18
N THR A 90 -39.26 27.01 -23.11
CA THR A 90 -40.03 28.11 -22.54
C THR A 90 -40.10 29.31 -23.49
N LEU A 91 -39.00 29.63 -24.19
CA LEU A 91 -38.97 30.68 -25.21
C LEU A 91 -39.94 30.37 -26.37
N ILE A 92 -39.88 29.16 -26.92
CA ILE A 92 -40.77 28.73 -28.02
C ILE A 92 -42.24 28.79 -27.59
N LYS A 93 -42.58 28.33 -26.37
CA LYS A 93 -43.97 28.39 -25.86
C LYS A 93 -44.50 29.82 -25.73
N ASN A 94 -43.62 30.79 -25.49
CA ASN A 94 -43.98 32.19 -25.30
C ASN A 94 -43.94 32.99 -26.62
N SER A 95 -43.35 32.45 -27.69
CA SER A 95 -43.34 33.08 -29.02
C SER A 95 -44.67 32.82 -29.75
N LYS A 96 -45.14 33.81 -30.54
CA LYS A 96 -46.41 33.71 -31.29
C LYS A 96 -46.26 33.06 -32.67
N GLU A 97 -45.02 32.78 -33.10
CA GLU A 97 -44.69 32.24 -34.42
C GLU A 97 -43.73 31.06 -34.30
N PHE A 98 -43.88 30.06 -35.17
CA PHE A 98 -42.99 28.91 -35.22
C PHE A 98 -41.61 29.32 -35.76
N VAL A 99 -40.56 29.12 -34.96
CA VAL A 99 -39.17 29.39 -35.35
C VAL A 99 -38.41 28.07 -35.51
N LEU A 100 -38.17 27.65 -36.76
CA LEU A 100 -37.50 26.40 -37.11
C LEU A 100 -36.10 26.27 -36.47
N GLU A 101 -35.39 27.40 -36.33
CA GLU A 101 -34.04 27.46 -35.77
C GLU A 101 -34.00 27.13 -34.27
N GLU A 102 -35.00 27.60 -33.51
CA GLU A 102 -35.14 27.29 -32.08
C GLU A 102 -35.44 25.80 -31.86
N HIS A 103 -36.22 25.18 -32.75
CA HIS A 103 -36.50 23.74 -32.70
C HIS A 103 -35.28 22.86 -33.01
N LYS A 104 -34.51 23.18 -34.05
CA LYS A 104 -33.25 22.46 -34.35
C LYS A 104 -32.25 22.58 -33.20
N SER A 105 -32.19 23.74 -32.56
CA SER A 105 -31.34 23.96 -31.38
C SER A 105 -31.75 23.10 -30.16
N ILE A 106 -33.02 22.74 -30.03
CA ILE A 106 -33.49 21.79 -29.01
C ILE A 106 -33.07 20.36 -29.37
N GLU A 107 -33.27 19.94 -30.61
CA GLU A 107 -32.86 18.61 -31.10
C GLU A 107 -31.34 18.37 -30.90
N ASP A 108 -30.52 19.41 -31.12
CA ASP A 108 -29.08 19.36 -30.88
C ASP A 108 -28.75 19.16 -29.38
N ILE A 109 -29.46 19.85 -28.49
CA ILE A 109 -29.29 19.65 -27.03
C ILE A 109 -29.73 18.24 -26.64
N GLU A 110 -30.87 17.78 -27.13
CA GLU A 110 -31.39 16.44 -26.80
C GLU A 110 -30.43 15.35 -27.26
N SER A 111 -29.85 15.51 -28.46
CA SER A 111 -28.81 14.62 -28.98
C SER A 111 -27.56 14.63 -28.09
N ALA A 112 -27.08 15.80 -27.67
CA ALA A 112 -25.94 15.92 -26.75
C ALA A 112 -26.22 15.32 -25.37
N MET A 113 -27.46 15.46 -24.87
CA MET A 113 -27.92 14.87 -23.62
C MET A 113 -27.98 13.33 -23.71
N GLU A 114 -28.45 12.77 -24.82
CA GLU A 114 -28.47 11.33 -25.05
C GLU A 114 -27.06 10.74 -25.11
N GLU A 115 -26.15 11.39 -25.84
CA GLU A 115 -24.75 10.97 -25.89
C GLU A 115 -24.07 11.09 -24.52
N SER A 116 -24.34 12.15 -23.77
CA SER A 116 -23.83 12.30 -22.39
C SER A 116 -24.27 11.16 -21.49
N LYS A 117 -25.55 10.73 -21.56
CA LYS A 117 -26.04 9.57 -20.82
C LYS A 117 -25.31 8.28 -21.22
N ARG A 118 -25.15 8.05 -22.52
CA ARG A 118 -24.43 6.88 -23.03
C ARG A 118 -22.99 6.83 -22.49
N ILE A 119 -22.27 7.95 -22.53
CA ILE A 119 -20.90 8.03 -22.02
C ILE A 119 -20.88 7.78 -20.51
N ILE A 120 -21.81 8.36 -19.74
CA ILE A 120 -21.92 8.13 -18.29
C ILE A 120 -22.12 6.64 -17.98
N GLU A 121 -22.99 5.95 -18.71
CA GLU A 121 -23.23 4.51 -18.55
C GLU A 121 -21.97 3.71 -18.84
N MET A 122 -21.27 4.01 -19.93
CA MET A 122 -19.99 3.36 -20.26
C MET A 122 -18.92 3.59 -19.18
N GLU A 123 -18.80 4.80 -18.63
CA GLU A 123 -17.86 5.08 -17.54
C GLU A 123 -18.25 4.34 -16.25
N LYS A 124 -19.54 4.21 -15.95
CA LYS A 124 -20.04 3.42 -14.80
C LYS A 124 -19.70 1.93 -14.95
N GLU A 125 -19.77 1.38 -16.16
CA GLU A 125 -19.33 0.01 -16.43
C GLU A 125 -17.82 -0.16 -16.23
N LYS A 126 -17.00 0.75 -16.79
CA LYS A 126 -15.55 0.76 -16.57
C LYS A 126 -15.19 0.82 -15.09
N TYR A 127 -15.89 1.66 -14.33
CA TYR A 127 -15.72 1.76 -12.88
C TYR A 127 -15.97 0.40 -12.19
N LYS A 128 -17.10 -0.24 -12.51
CA LYS A 128 -17.48 -1.54 -11.94
C LYS A 128 -16.44 -2.62 -12.27
N GLU A 129 -15.98 -2.69 -13.52
CA GLU A 129 -14.95 -3.64 -13.92
C GLU A 129 -13.62 -3.42 -13.18
N LEU A 130 -13.19 -2.17 -13.09
CA LEU A 130 -11.96 -1.81 -12.40
C LEU A 130 -12.05 -2.10 -10.90
N ARG A 131 -13.23 -1.87 -10.29
CA ARG A 131 -13.49 -2.20 -8.89
C ARG A 131 -13.42 -3.70 -8.65
N ASN A 132 -13.98 -4.51 -9.56
CA ASN A 132 -13.87 -5.97 -9.47
C ASN A 132 -12.42 -6.43 -9.60
N LYS A 133 -11.65 -5.88 -10.56
CA LYS A 133 -10.21 -6.18 -10.70
C LYS A 133 -9.44 -5.85 -9.43
N LEU A 134 -9.72 -4.71 -8.79
CA LEU A 134 -9.11 -4.32 -7.52
C LEU A 134 -9.48 -5.30 -6.39
N ASN A 135 -10.76 -5.70 -6.29
CA ASN A 135 -11.20 -6.65 -5.26
C ASN A 135 -10.51 -8.01 -5.43
N THR A 136 -10.51 -8.56 -6.65
CA THR A 136 -9.80 -9.82 -6.96
C THR A 136 -8.31 -9.70 -6.68
N PHE A 137 -7.68 -8.59 -7.05
CA PHE A 137 -6.28 -8.34 -6.72
C PHE A 137 -6.04 -8.32 -5.21
N ASN A 138 -6.91 -7.70 -4.43
CA ASN A 138 -6.79 -7.64 -2.98
C ASN A 138 -6.92 -9.04 -2.34
N GLU A 139 -7.87 -9.85 -2.82
CA GLU A 139 -8.05 -11.23 -2.35
C GLU A 139 -6.80 -12.08 -2.65
N LEU A 140 -6.28 -12.02 -3.88
CA LEU A 140 -5.10 -12.78 -4.28
C LEU A 140 -3.81 -12.32 -3.59
N SER A 141 -3.70 -11.02 -3.27
CA SER A 141 -2.50 -10.47 -2.61
C SER A 141 -2.51 -10.59 -1.09
N MET A 142 -3.65 -10.93 -0.48
CA MET A 142 -3.81 -10.94 0.98
C MET A 142 -2.85 -11.91 1.67
N GLU A 143 -2.68 -13.11 1.12
CA GLU A 143 -1.77 -14.11 1.68
C GLU A 143 -0.32 -13.63 1.64
N GLU A 144 0.11 -13.04 0.53
CA GLU A 144 1.46 -12.50 0.40
C GLU A 144 1.74 -11.39 1.39
N GLU A 145 0.80 -10.45 1.59
CA GLU A 145 0.93 -9.42 2.62
C GLU A 145 1.00 -10.00 4.02
N ASN A 146 0.14 -10.97 4.33
CA ASN A 146 0.15 -11.66 5.63
C ASN A 146 1.51 -12.30 5.89
N LEU A 147 2.14 -12.93 4.89
CA LEU A 147 3.47 -13.51 5.02
C LEU A 147 4.55 -12.45 5.29
N VAL A 148 4.45 -11.25 4.72
CA VAL A 148 5.36 -10.13 5.00
C VAL A 148 5.21 -9.65 6.45
N TYR A 149 3.98 -9.41 6.91
CA TYR A 149 3.72 -8.97 8.29
C TYR A 149 4.16 -10.00 9.32
N LEU A 150 3.92 -11.26 9.02
CA LEU A 150 4.35 -12.38 9.82
C LEU A 150 5.88 -12.46 9.92
N LEU A 151 6.61 -12.33 8.81
CA LEU A 151 8.08 -12.24 8.82
C LEU A 151 8.55 -11.09 9.73
N PHE A 152 7.95 -9.90 9.57
CA PHE A 152 8.26 -8.75 10.40
C PHE A 152 8.02 -9.03 11.90
N ASN A 153 6.92 -9.70 12.25
CA ASN A 153 6.62 -10.07 13.63
C ASN A 153 7.64 -11.04 14.24
N TYR A 154 8.17 -11.99 13.44
CA TYR A 154 9.27 -12.84 13.88
C TYR A 154 10.53 -12.01 14.17
N ILE A 155 10.87 -11.07 13.29
CA ILE A 155 12.04 -10.19 13.46
C ILE A 155 11.87 -9.30 14.69
N LYS A 156 10.71 -8.65 14.84
CA LYS A 156 10.34 -7.82 15.99
C LYS A 156 10.44 -8.58 17.30
N ARG A 157 9.98 -9.83 17.34
CA ARG A 157 10.06 -10.69 18.53
C ARG A 157 11.50 -10.98 18.93
N GLU A 158 12.36 -11.32 17.98
CA GLU A 158 13.78 -11.57 18.28
C GLU A 158 14.53 -10.28 18.66
N PHE A 159 14.21 -9.14 18.04
CA PHE A 159 14.71 -7.82 18.45
C PHE A 159 14.41 -7.53 19.92
N PHE A 160 13.16 -7.70 20.37
CA PHE A 160 12.81 -7.47 21.78
C PHE A 160 13.48 -8.46 22.73
N ARG A 161 13.71 -9.71 22.30
CA ARG A 161 14.46 -10.71 23.08
C ARG A 161 15.91 -10.29 23.26
N GLU A 162 16.59 -9.87 22.19
CA GLU A 162 17.96 -9.37 22.27
C GLU A 162 18.05 -8.10 23.11
N ARG A 163 17.17 -7.11 22.87
CA ARG A 163 17.13 -5.88 23.67
C ARG A 163 16.93 -6.17 25.15
N LYS A 164 16.00 -7.05 25.51
CA LYS A 164 15.76 -7.45 26.92
C LYS A 164 16.95 -8.14 27.54
N TYR A 165 17.69 -8.94 26.77
CA TYR A 165 18.91 -9.59 27.23
C TYR A 165 19.99 -8.56 27.57
N ILE A 166 20.22 -7.58 26.71
CA ILE A 166 21.22 -6.53 26.95
C ILE A 166 20.82 -5.62 28.11
N LEU A 167 19.54 -5.25 28.21
CA LEU A 167 19.04 -4.48 29.36
C LEU A 167 19.21 -5.22 30.70
N ARG A 168 19.17 -6.56 30.70
CA ARG A 168 19.48 -7.34 31.90
C ARG A 168 20.96 -7.29 32.26
N ILE A 169 21.85 -7.29 31.27
CA ILE A 169 23.28 -7.12 31.51
C ILE A 169 23.52 -5.74 32.12
N LEU A 170 22.91 -4.69 31.55
CA LEU A 170 23.01 -3.30 32.02
C LEU A 170 22.53 -3.07 33.47
N ASN A 171 21.78 -4.00 34.05
CA ASN A 171 21.31 -3.93 35.43
C ASN A 171 22.24 -4.66 36.43
N ASP A 172 23.44 -5.09 36.01
CA ASP A 172 24.43 -5.73 36.90
C ASP A 172 25.26 -4.66 37.62
N ASP A 173 25.27 -4.72 38.95
CA ASP A 173 26.00 -3.78 39.82
C ASP A 173 27.53 -3.85 39.65
N ASN A 174 28.05 -4.90 38.98
CA ASN A 174 29.50 -5.10 38.76
C ASN A 174 29.97 -4.71 37.36
N LEU A 175 29.17 -3.95 36.61
CA LEU A 175 29.56 -3.49 35.27
C LEU A 175 30.69 -2.46 35.33
N ASN A 176 31.73 -2.68 34.53
CA ASN A 176 32.73 -1.65 34.26
C ASN A 176 32.24 -0.69 33.16
N GLU A 177 32.89 0.47 33.06
CA GLU A 177 32.58 1.52 32.09
C GLU A 177 32.61 1.01 30.64
N PHE A 178 33.54 0.12 30.31
CA PHE A 178 33.68 -0.42 28.96
C PHE A 178 32.50 -1.32 28.58
N ASP A 179 32.04 -2.19 29.49
CA ASP A 179 30.87 -3.04 29.28
C ASP A 179 29.58 -2.21 29.12
N LEU A 180 29.46 -1.09 29.84
CA LEU A 180 28.36 -0.12 29.67
C LEU A 180 28.37 0.48 28.26
N ILE A 181 29.51 1.02 27.81
CA ILE A 181 29.66 1.61 26.47
C ILE A 181 29.28 0.60 25.39
N LEU A 182 29.84 -0.60 25.45
CA LEU A 182 29.57 -1.67 24.50
C LEU A 182 28.09 -2.06 24.44
N ALA A 183 27.41 -2.15 25.58
CA ALA A 183 25.99 -2.46 25.63
C ALA A 183 25.13 -1.36 25.01
N PHE A 184 25.45 -0.08 25.24
CA PHE A 184 24.76 1.05 24.60
C PHE A 184 24.98 1.11 23.09
N GLU A 185 26.22 0.91 22.64
CA GLU A 185 26.54 0.84 21.21
C GLU A 185 25.76 -0.29 20.54
N TYR A 186 25.73 -1.46 21.15
CA TYR A 186 25.00 -2.60 20.61
C TYR A 186 23.49 -2.34 20.52
N ILE A 187 22.86 -1.78 21.57
CA ILE A 187 21.44 -1.38 21.54
C ILE A 187 21.18 -0.42 20.38
N SER A 188 22.05 0.56 20.19
CA SER A 188 21.93 1.55 19.11
C SER A 188 22.00 0.89 17.74
N ILE A 189 22.94 -0.05 17.54
CA ILE A 189 23.10 -0.80 16.29
C ILE A 189 21.84 -1.64 15.99
N ILE A 190 21.38 -2.46 16.93
CA ILE A 190 20.21 -3.32 16.68
C ILE A 190 18.93 -2.52 16.46
N THR A 191 18.80 -1.36 17.12
CA THR A 191 17.66 -0.45 16.94
C THR A 191 17.67 0.15 15.54
N LYS A 192 18.83 0.67 15.09
CA LYS A 192 18.98 1.16 13.71
C LYS A 192 18.64 0.09 12.67
N LYS A 193 19.08 -1.15 12.89
CA LYS A 193 18.76 -2.28 11.99
C LYS A 193 17.27 -2.62 11.98
N MET A 194 16.62 -2.60 13.16
CA MET A 194 15.17 -2.83 13.24
C MET A 194 14.39 -1.78 12.44
N LEU A 195 14.77 -0.50 12.55
CA LEU A 195 14.17 0.58 11.77
C LEU A 195 14.35 0.38 10.26
N LEU A 196 15.56 -0.01 9.82
CA LEU A 196 15.81 -0.31 8.40
C LEU A 196 14.98 -1.50 7.89
N VAL A 197 14.74 -2.51 8.73
CA VAL A 197 13.87 -3.64 8.38
C VAL A 197 12.41 -3.21 8.32
N GLU A 198 11.95 -2.38 9.24
CA GLU A 198 10.60 -1.81 9.25
C GLU A 198 10.35 -0.97 7.99
N GLU A 199 11.26 -0.05 7.68
CA GLU A 199 11.21 0.74 6.45
C GLU A 199 11.27 -0.17 5.20
N GLY A 200 12.15 -1.17 5.21
CA GLY A 200 12.32 -2.11 4.10
C GLY A 200 11.09 -2.97 3.85
N LEU A 201 10.54 -3.62 4.88
CA LEU A 201 9.42 -4.55 4.75
C LEU A 201 8.08 -3.84 4.70
N LEU A 202 7.88 -2.81 5.52
CA LEU A 202 6.59 -2.16 5.74
C LEU A 202 6.53 -0.75 5.16
N GLY A 203 7.61 -0.21 4.58
CA GLY A 203 7.60 1.11 3.93
C GLY A 203 7.21 2.26 4.85
N GLY A 204 7.51 2.13 6.14
CA GLY A 204 7.14 3.02 7.23
C GLY A 204 7.47 2.35 8.56
#